data_AF-A0A086N0F9-F1
#
_entry.id   AF-A0A086N0F9-F1
#
_cell.length_a   1.000
_cell.length_b   1.000
_cell.length_c   1.000
_cell.angle_alpha   90.00
_cell.angle_beta   90.00
_cell.angle_gamma   90.00
#
_symmetry.space_group_name_H-M   'P 1'
#
loop_
_entity.id
_entity.type
_entity.pdbx_description
1 polymer ?
#
loop_
_entity_poly.entity_id
_entity_poly.type
_entity_poly.pdbx_seq_one_letter_code
_entity_poly.pdbx_strand_id
1 'polypeptide(L)' 'MSQDQIFQTLKEVFVDVVPEVEIDRITLQDSMRDLGANSIDRAEIITETMEQLDIALPMVSFAEARNIGDIVAVLAGEGA' A
#
# COMPACT_ATOMS: atom_id res chain seq x y z
N MET A 1 -7.04 8.39 11.19
CA MET A 1 -6.89 6.94 11.02
C MET A 1 -5.54 6.51 11.59
N SER A 2 -5.38 5.31 12.15
CA SER A 2 -4.05 4.87 12.65
C SER A 2 -3.24 4.22 11.53
N GLN A 3 -1.90 4.32 11.61
CA GLN A 3 -1.00 3.64 10.67
C GLN A 3 -1.23 2.11 10.67
N ASP A 4 -1.51 1.50 11.83
CA ASP A 4 -1.81 0.06 11.91
C ASP A 4 -3.06 -0.33 11.10
N GLN A 5 -4.10 0.51 11.13
CA GLN A 5 -5.33 0.24 10.38
C GLN A 5 -5.09 0.37 8.87
N ILE A 6 -4.33 1.39 8.45
CA ILE A 6 -3.96 1.59 7.03
C ILE A 6 -3.12 0.42 6.56
N PHE A 7 -2.12 0.04 7.34
CA PHE A 7 -1.22 -1.05 7.02
C PHE A 7 -1.97 -2.38 6.91
N GLN A 8 -2.89 -2.68 7.83
CA GLN A 8 -3.71 -3.88 7.77
C GLN A 8 -4.59 -3.90 6.51
N THR A 9 -5.24 -2.79 6.17
CA THR A 9 -6.08 -2.69 4.97
C THR A 9 -5.24 -2.89 3.70
N LEU A 10 -4.08 -2.24 3.63
CA LEU A 10 -3.15 -2.40 2.52
C LEU A 10 -2.70 -3.85 2.37
N LYS A 11 -2.40 -4.53 3.48
CA LYS A 11 -2.00 -5.95 3.49
C LYS A 11 -3.10 -6.85 2.94
N GLU A 12 -4.34 -6.62 3.31
CA GLU A 12 -5.51 -7.37 2.82
C GLU A 12 -5.67 -7.20 1.31
N VAL A 13 -5.68 -5.95 0.84
CA VAL A 13 -5.71 -5.64 -0.61
C VAL A 13 -4.52 -6.26 -1.34
N PHE A 14 -3.32 -6.19 -0.75
CA PHE A 14 -2.11 -6.71 -1.38
C PHE A 14 -2.23 -8.20 -1.70
N VAL A 15 -2.72 -9.01 -0.75
CA VAL A 15 -2.84 -10.46 -0.97
C VAL A 15 -4.02 -10.83 -1.86
N ASP A 16 -5.02 -9.96 -1.98
CA ASP A 16 -6.10 -10.12 -2.97
C ASP A 16 -5.57 -9.92 -4.41
N VAL A 17 -4.69 -8.93 -4.61
CA VAL A 17 -4.08 -8.62 -5.92
C VAL A 17 -2.92 -9.57 -6.27
N VAL A 18 -2.09 -9.92 -5.27
CA VAL A 18 -0.91 -10.79 -5.41
C VAL A 18 -1.07 -12.03 -4.51
N PRO A 19 -1.88 -13.02 -4.91
CA PRO A 19 -2.26 -14.16 -4.07
C PRO A 19 -1.11 -15.13 -3.75
N GLU A 20 0.05 -14.95 -4.38
CA GLU A 20 1.27 -15.72 -4.10
C GLU A 20 1.98 -15.26 -2.82
N VAL A 21 1.63 -14.09 -2.28
CA VAL A 21 2.23 -13.53 -1.06
C VAL A 21 1.39 -13.86 0.17
N GLU A 22 2.04 -14.36 1.21
CA GLU A 22 1.41 -14.56 2.52
C GLU A 22 1.31 -13.23 3.27
N ILE A 23 0.12 -12.93 3.81
CA ILE A 23 -0.15 -11.68 4.54
C ILE A 23 0.86 -11.42 5.67
N ASP A 24 1.26 -12.47 6.40
CA ASP A 24 2.18 -12.36 7.54
C ASP A 24 3.63 -12.05 7.14
N ARG A 25 3.99 -12.21 5.86
CA ARG A 25 5.31 -11.86 5.33
C ARG A 25 5.47 -10.38 5.02
N ILE A 26 4.35 -9.65 4.89
CA ILE A 26 4.35 -8.24 4.52
C ILE A 26 4.71 -7.39 5.73
N THR A 27 5.76 -6.59 5.58
CA THR A 27 6.28 -5.62 6.56
C THR A 27 6.32 -4.21 5.97
N LEU A 28 6.43 -3.19 6.83
CA LEU A 28 6.55 -1.79 6.39
C LEU A 28 7.82 -1.51 5.58
N GLN A 29 8.87 -2.33 5.72
CA GLN A 29 10.14 -2.11 5.03
C GLN A 29 10.15 -2.71 3.62
N ASP A 30 9.17 -3.55 3.28
CA ASP A 30 9.14 -4.24 2.01
C ASP A 30 8.79 -3.29 0.87
N SER A 31 9.50 -3.43 -0.24
CA SER A 31 9.05 -2.88 -1.50
C SER A 31 7.97 -3.79 -2.08
N MET A 32 6.87 -3.22 -2.56
CA MET A 32 5.83 -3.99 -3.25
C MET A 32 6.41 -4.78 -4.43
N ARG A 33 7.42 -4.23 -5.11
CA ARG A 33 8.12 -4.90 -6.21
C ARG A 33 8.85 -6.16 -5.77
N ASP A 34 9.52 -6.11 -4.62
CA ASP A 34 10.27 -7.26 -4.10
C ASP A 34 9.33 -8.37 -3.63
N LEU A 35 8.10 -8.01 -3.28
CA LEU A 35 6.99 -8.92 -3.01
C LEU A 35 6.27 -9.43 -4.28
N GLY A 36 6.74 -9.06 -5.47
CA GLY A 36 6.20 -9.58 -6.73
C GLY A 36 5.14 -8.69 -7.40
N ALA A 37 4.74 -7.57 -6.79
CA ALA A 37 3.81 -6.63 -7.41
C ALA A 37 4.50 -5.85 -8.53
N ASN A 38 3.94 -5.91 -9.74
CA ASN A 38 4.39 -5.09 -10.85
C ASN A 38 3.77 -3.67 -10.79
N SER A 39 3.96 -2.85 -11.83
CA SER A 39 3.45 -1.48 -11.83
C SER A 39 1.93 -1.35 -11.89
N ILE A 40 1.24 -2.31 -12.52
CA ILE A 40 -0.22 -2.37 -12.58
C ILE A 40 -0.74 -2.77 -11.20
N ASP A 41 -0.22 -3.88 -10.66
CA ASP A 41 -0.59 -4.37 -9.32
C ASP A 41 -0.40 -3.29 -8.26
N ARG A 42 0.74 -2.57 -8.29
CA ARG A 42 1.01 -1.47 -7.36
C ARG A 42 -0.05 -0.37 -7.44
N ALA A 43 -0.45 0.02 -8.65
CA ALA A 43 -1.46 1.05 -8.83
C ALA A 43 -2.82 0.59 -8.30
N GLU A 44 -3.21 -0.64 -8.63
CA GLU A 44 -4.44 -1.27 -8.15
C GLU A 44 -4.46 -1.36 -6.62
N ILE A 45 -3.40 -1.87 -5.99
CA ILE A 45 -3.31 -1.99 -4.54
C ILE A 45 -3.47 -0.64 -3.86
N ILE A 46 -2.79 0.40 -4.34
CA ILE A 46 -2.88 1.75 -3.77
C ILE A 46 -4.30 2.32 -3.97
N THR A 47 -4.89 2.17 -5.14
CA THR A 47 -6.24 2.66 -5.43
C THR A 47 -7.31 1.95 -4.61
N GLU A 48 -7.34 0.62 -4.59
CA GLU A 48 -8.29 -0.15 -3.79
C GLU A 48 -8.13 0.11 -2.29
N THR A 49 -6.89 0.27 -1.80
CA THR A 49 -6.65 0.66 -0.40
C THR A 49 -7.24 2.05 -0.12
N MET A 50 -7.05 3.03 -1.01
CA MET A 50 -7.66 4.34 -0.85
C MET A 50 -9.20 4.27 -0.82
N GLU A 51 -9.79 3.48 -1.71
CA GLU A 51 -11.24 3.29 -1.78
C GLU A 51 -11.81 2.66 -0.50
N GLN A 52 -11.19 1.61 0.03
CA GLN A 52 -11.63 0.98 1.28
C GLN A 52 -11.52 1.92 2.49
N LEU A 53 -10.63 2.91 2.43
CA LEU A 53 -10.37 3.87 3.49
C LEU A 53 -11.11 5.20 3.32
N ASP A 54 -11.89 5.36 2.24
CA ASP A 54 -12.53 6.63 1.87
C ASP A 54 -11.52 7.79 1.75
N ILE A 55 -10.33 7.50 1.22
CA ILE A 55 -9.24 8.45 0.97
C ILE A 55 -9.20 8.80 -0.51
N ALA A 56 -9.03 10.09 -0.83
CA ALA A 56 -8.86 10.58 -2.19
C ALA A 56 -7.55 11.35 -2.32
N LEU A 57 -6.49 10.68 -2.75
CA LEU A 57 -5.18 11.29 -3.04
C LEU A 57 -4.79 11.06 -4.50
N PRO A 58 -4.10 12.02 -5.14
CA PRO A 58 -3.59 11.82 -6.48
C PRO A 58 -2.43 10.81 -6.46
N MET A 59 -2.34 9.93 -7.46
CA MET A 59 -1.28 8.90 -7.53
C MET A 59 0.14 9.46 -7.49
N VAL A 60 0.33 10.72 -7.90
CA VAL A 60 1.64 11.42 -7.83
C VAL A 60 2.14 11.60 -6.39
N SER A 61 1.24 11.60 -5.38
CA SER A 61 1.62 11.66 -3.97
C SER A 61 2.45 10.44 -3.53
N PHE A 62 2.38 9.34 -4.28
CA PHE A 62 3.12 8.10 -4.00
C PHE A 62 4.39 7.96 -4.85
N ALA A 63 4.77 8.97 -5.65
CA ALA A 63 5.89 8.88 -6.58
C ALA A 63 7.25 8.63 -5.87
N GLU A 64 7.41 9.19 -4.68
CA GLU A 64 8.62 9.05 -3.86
C GLU A 64 8.58 7.83 -2.91
N ALA A 65 7.44 7.13 -2.82
CA ALA A 65 7.28 5.99 -1.92
C ALA A 65 8.07 4.78 -2.41
N ARG A 66 8.93 4.23 -1.56
CA ARG A 66 9.87 3.15 -1.91
C ARG A 66 9.46 1.81 -1.31
N ASN A 67 8.80 1.86 -0.16
CA ASN A 67 8.31 0.70 0.58
C ASN A 67 6.87 0.91 1.04
N ILE A 68 6.29 -0.12 1.65
CA ILE A 68 4.92 -0.09 2.17
C ILE A 68 4.75 0.96 3.27
N GLY A 69 5.76 1.17 4.12
CA GLY A 69 5.74 2.19 5.16
C GLY A 69 5.59 3.60 4.62
N ASP A 70 6.28 3.93 3.53
CA ASP A 70 6.14 5.22 2.86
C ASP A 70 4.71 5.41 2.32
N ILE A 71 4.12 4.36 1.75
CA ILE A 71 2.73 4.38 1.25
C ILE A 71 1.75 4.59 2.40
N VAL A 72 1.92 3.87 3.50
CA VAL A 72 1.11 4.01 4.72
C VAL A 72 1.23 5.43 5.29
N ALA A 73 2.43 6.00 5.31
CA ALA A 73 2.66 7.37 5.77
C ALA A 73 1.94 8.40 4.87
N VAL A 74 2.02 8.25 3.54
CA VAL A 74 1.29 9.12 2.60
C VAL A 74 -0.23 9.04 2.84
N LEU A 75 -0.78 7.83 3.00
CA LEU A 75 -2.21 7.61 3.29
C LEU A 75 -2.63 8.18 4.66
N ALA A 76 -1.73 8.16 5.65
CA ALA A 76 -1.96 8.76 6.96
C ALA A 76 -1.94 10.31 6.92
N GLY A 77 -1.50 10.91 5.80
CA GLY A 77 -1.27 12.34 5.68
C GLY A 77 0.08 12.80 6.25
N GLU A 78 1.05 11.88 6.37
CA GLU A 78 2.40 12.12 6.91
C GLU A 78 3.48 12.16 5.81
N GLY A 79 3.08 12.32 4.55
CA GLY A 79 3.99 12.42 3.40
C GLY A 79 3.69 13.64 2.52
N ALA A 80 4.66 14.57 2.49
CA ALA A 80 4.71 15.90 1.87
C ALA A 80 4.22 17.08 2.73
#